data_AF-A0A2V9KV97-F1
#
_entry.id   AF-A0A2V9KV97-F1
#
_cell.length_a   1.000
_cell.length_b   1.000
_cell.length_c   1.000
_cell.angle_alpha   90.00
_cell.angle_beta   90.00
_cell.angle_gamma   90.00
#
_symmetry.space_group_name_H-M   'P 1'
#
loop_
_entity.id
_entity.type
_entity.pdbx_description
1 polymer ?
#
loop_
_entity_poly.entity_id
_entity_poly.type
_entity_poly.pdbx_seq_one_letter_code
_entity_poly.pdbx_strand_id
1 'polypeptide(L)'
;MAELYSRVGRGAEAIHEAEEVLKINPNEVDAHRLLADIYFRSLAENQPDKTKQNLRKAIEHLEAVTRLDPSDSGAFVLLGRLYKANNQNEKAEETFKKVLNSDPGSRGALYNLAEVYIDQGDNPEAIALLTKIPETEMDGRWLGLLGYAYSQSHDYDQAVATYRKALAQDPDNEDIERAYAEALIAAGKTAAARVELQKLLKAEPDDANGYLRIGRLDRQEGRFDQARQELEKAKTLAPDNLEISYEQVILEDATGNEDKAVEILQALLKQSEKPQGQYSAGEANNRAVFLERLGVIYRTQEKYDRAIEVFRQIVALGKGPASRGESLIVETLRLNHQPQKALEEAEAAIKNDAGDRTLRLLRASLLGEQGRVEEAVGQLQTMLEGKAGDAEVYRAIAQVDSQAKRFADAEAAANKALALSRPEEQEYGHFLLGSIYEREKKYDQAEEEFKKVLTTDPMNAAASNYLGYMLADRGVRLEESVKYIQKALQLEPNNGAYLDSLGWAYFKMHRLDQAA
;
A
#
# COMPACT_ATOMS: atom_id res chain seq x y z
N MET A 1 0.07 -16.22 55.73
CA MET A 1 -0.48 -14.85 55.87
C MET A 1 -0.50 -14.09 54.54
N ALA A 2 0.54 -14.20 53.70
CA ALA A 2 0.61 -13.56 52.38
C ALA A 2 -0.60 -13.80 51.46
N GLU A 3 -1.05 -15.06 51.28
CA GLU A 3 -2.23 -15.38 50.45
C GLU A 3 -3.53 -14.74 50.99
N LEU A 4 -3.67 -14.70 52.31
CA LEU A 4 -4.83 -14.12 52.98
C LEU A 4 -4.86 -12.60 52.76
N TYR A 5 -3.70 -11.93 52.81
CA TYR A 5 -3.58 -10.51 52.47
C TYR A 5 -3.89 -10.23 51.00
N SER A 6 -3.46 -11.08 50.09
CA SER A 6 -3.79 -10.97 48.66
C SER A 6 -5.30 -11.07 48.41
N ARG A 7 -6.00 -12.01 49.06
CA ARG A 7 -7.46 -12.18 48.90
C ARG A 7 -8.29 -11.02 49.43
N VAL A 8 -7.78 -10.24 50.39
CA VAL A 8 -8.48 -9.07 50.96
C VAL A 8 -8.03 -7.73 50.36
N GLY A 9 -7.31 -7.75 49.24
CA GLY A 9 -6.88 -6.53 48.53
C GLY A 9 -5.69 -5.79 49.15
N ARG A 10 -4.99 -6.42 50.11
CA ARG A 10 -3.80 -5.86 50.77
C ARG A 10 -2.52 -6.26 50.05
N GLY A 11 -2.36 -5.74 48.82
CA GLY A 11 -1.30 -6.15 47.90
C GLY A 11 0.12 -5.86 48.39
N ALA A 12 0.36 -4.73 49.04
CA ALA A 12 1.69 -4.36 49.54
C ALA A 12 2.16 -5.28 50.66
N GLU A 13 1.27 -5.63 51.60
CA GLU A 13 1.57 -6.56 52.68
C GLU A 13 1.70 -8.00 52.17
N ALA A 14 0.93 -8.39 51.16
CA ALA A 14 1.09 -9.69 50.51
C ALA A 14 2.46 -9.82 49.80
N ILE A 15 2.92 -8.76 49.12
CA ILE A 15 4.25 -8.71 48.51
C ILE A 15 5.33 -8.84 49.58
N HIS A 16 5.27 -8.01 50.62
CA HIS A 16 6.27 -8.01 51.70
C HIS A 16 6.40 -9.40 52.35
N GLU A 17 5.28 -10.02 52.72
CA GLU A 17 5.29 -11.34 53.33
C GLU A 17 5.82 -12.43 52.39
N ALA A 18 5.50 -12.37 51.10
CA ALA A 18 6.03 -13.32 50.12
C ALA A 18 7.55 -13.12 49.88
N GLU A 19 8.04 -11.88 49.88
CA GLU A 19 9.47 -11.57 49.79
C GLU A 19 10.24 -12.05 51.04
N GLU A 20 9.68 -11.92 52.24
CA GLU A 20 10.27 -12.48 53.47
C GLU A 20 10.37 -14.01 53.41
N VAL A 21 9.36 -14.69 52.86
CA VAL A 21 9.41 -16.14 52.62
C VAL A 21 10.56 -16.49 51.67
N LEU A 22 10.74 -15.74 50.59
CA LEU A 22 11.82 -15.98 49.62
C LEU A 22 13.22 -15.68 50.19
N LYS A 23 13.36 -14.81 51.19
CA LYS A 23 14.63 -14.62 51.91
C LYS A 23 15.04 -15.86 52.72
N ILE A 24 14.06 -16.60 53.24
CA ILE A 24 14.28 -17.81 54.03
C ILE A 24 14.43 -19.03 53.11
N ASN A 25 13.56 -19.15 52.11
CA ASN A 25 13.57 -20.21 51.11
C ASN A 25 13.46 -19.61 49.68
N PRO A 26 14.58 -19.35 48.99
CA PRO A 26 14.57 -18.80 47.63
C PRO A 26 13.94 -19.69 46.56
N ASN A 27 13.63 -20.95 46.88
CA ASN A 27 13.02 -21.91 45.96
C ASN A 27 11.54 -22.18 46.31
N GLU A 28 10.90 -21.34 47.12
CA GLU A 28 9.50 -21.49 47.49
C GLU A 28 8.57 -21.11 46.31
N VAL A 29 8.02 -22.12 45.62
CA VAL A 29 7.25 -21.94 44.38
C VAL A 29 5.99 -21.12 44.60
N ASP A 30 5.28 -21.36 45.71
CA ASP A 30 4.00 -20.68 45.97
C ASP A 30 4.20 -19.19 46.28
N ALA A 31 5.33 -18.81 46.88
CA ALA A 31 5.70 -17.42 47.06
C ALA A 31 5.99 -16.72 45.72
N HIS A 32 6.71 -17.39 44.81
CA HIS A 32 6.91 -16.89 43.45
C HIS A 32 5.60 -16.78 42.66
N ARG A 33 4.70 -17.77 42.73
CA ARG A 33 3.37 -17.72 42.09
C ARG A 33 2.56 -16.55 42.60
N LEU A 34 2.51 -16.35 43.92
CA LEU A 34 1.77 -15.26 44.54
C LEU A 34 2.28 -13.89 44.09
N LEU A 35 3.60 -13.70 44.05
CA LEU A 35 4.21 -12.45 43.59
C LEU A 35 3.94 -12.21 42.09
N ALA A 36 4.09 -13.22 41.25
CA ALA A 36 3.75 -13.14 39.82
C ALA A 36 2.30 -12.71 39.60
N ASP A 37 1.36 -13.32 40.33
CA ASP A 37 -0.07 -13.00 40.27
C ASP A 37 -0.37 -11.55 40.68
N ILE A 38 0.24 -11.08 41.77
CA ILE A 38 0.04 -9.71 42.27
C ILE A 38 0.58 -8.71 41.24
N TYR A 39 1.81 -8.92 40.75
CA TYR A 39 2.39 -8.02 39.75
C TYR A 39 1.63 -8.07 38.42
N PHE A 40 1.13 -9.23 38.00
CA PHE A 40 0.30 -9.36 36.80
C PHE A 40 -1.01 -8.57 36.90
N ARG A 41 -1.73 -8.66 38.02
CA ARG A 41 -2.97 -7.90 38.23
C ARG A 41 -2.72 -6.39 38.25
N SER A 42 -1.58 -5.96 38.77
CA SER A 42 -1.20 -4.54 38.80
C SER A 42 -0.92 -3.93 37.42
N LEU A 43 -0.80 -4.75 36.36
CA LEU A 43 -0.62 -4.25 34.99
C LEU A 43 -1.84 -3.48 34.46
N ALA A 44 -3.02 -3.75 35.02
CA ALA A 44 -4.25 -3.03 34.69
C ALA A 44 -4.32 -1.61 35.30
N GLU A 45 -3.33 -1.22 36.12
CA GLU A 45 -3.26 0.12 36.69
C GLU A 45 -2.80 1.15 35.64
N ASN A 46 -3.46 2.32 35.58
CA ASN A 46 -3.13 3.42 34.68
C ASN A 46 -1.87 4.20 35.13
N GLN A 47 -0.72 3.52 35.29
CA GLN A 47 0.56 4.14 35.68
C GLN A 47 1.73 3.55 34.86
N PRO A 48 2.09 4.13 33.69
CA PRO A 48 2.98 3.52 32.71
C PRO A 48 4.34 3.04 33.24
N ASP A 49 4.99 3.85 34.07
CA ASP A 49 6.30 3.51 34.65
C ASP A 49 6.21 2.31 35.60
N LYS A 50 5.14 2.25 36.40
CA LYS A 50 4.87 1.12 37.29
C LYS A 50 4.43 -0.11 36.50
N THR A 51 3.63 0.04 35.45
CA THR A 51 3.25 -1.07 34.56
C THR A 51 4.49 -1.74 33.99
N LYS A 52 5.46 -0.97 33.49
CA LYS A 52 6.72 -1.51 32.96
C LYS A 52 7.58 -2.20 34.02
N GLN A 53 7.64 -1.63 35.23
CA GLN A 53 8.36 -2.25 36.35
C GLN A 53 7.70 -3.55 36.81
N ASN A 54 6.38 -3.53 37.00
CA ASN A 54 5.61 -4.68 37.46
C ASN A 54 5.59 -5.79 36.41
N LEU A 55 5.59 -5.45 35.11
CA LEU A 55 5.72 -6.43 34.03
C LEU A 55 7.04 -7.21 34.13
N ARG A 56 8.15 -6.51 34.37
CA ARG A 56 9.46 -7.15 34.57
C ARG A 56 9.48 -8.05 35.80
N LYS A 57 8.91 -7.60 36.91
CA LYS A 57 8.83 -8.42 38.14
C LYS A 57 7.94 -9.64 37.97
N ALA A 58 6.80 -9.50 37.28
CA ALA A 58 5.92 -10.63 36.98
C ALA A 58 6.64 -11.69 36.14
N ILE A 59 7.40 -11.26 35.12
CA ILE A 59 8.25 -12.13 34.31
C ILE A 59 9.31 -12.83 35.17
N GLU A 60 10.05 -12.09 36.01
CA GLU A 60 11.10 -12.65 36.88
C GLU A 60 10.55 -13.75 37.80
N HIS A 61 9.42 -13.51 38.46
CA HIS A 61 8.84 -14.52 39.33
C HIS A 61 8.27 -15.71 38.54
N LEU A 62 7.73 -15.52 37.34
CA LEU A 62 7.28 -16.64 36.48
C LEU A 62 8.45 -17.43 35.87
N GLU A 63 9.59 -16.80 35.58
CA GLU A 63 10.83 -17.50 35.23
C GLU A 63 11.29 -18.40 36.38
N ALA A 64 11.15 -17.94 37.62
CA ALA A 64 11.43 -18.76 38.80
C ALA A 64 10.42 -19.91 38.97
N VAL A 65 9.11 -19.66 38.82
CA VAL A 65 8.07 -20.72 38.88
C VAL A 65 8.34 -21.79 37.83
N THR A 66 8.54 -21.42 36.57
CA THR A 66 8.76 -22.37 35.46
C THR A 66 10.08 -23.15 35.58
N ARG A 67 11.09 -22.58 36.24
CA ARG A 67 12.34 -23.28 36.59
C ARG A 67 12.14 -24.29 37.73
N LEU A 68 11.36 -23.93 38.75
CA LEU A 68 11.17 -24.75 39.96
C LEU A 68 10.08 -25.82 39.78
N ASP A 69 9.10 -25.55 38.93
CA ASP A 69 8.04 -26.48 38.52
C ASP A 69 7.95 -26.52 36.98
N PRO A 70 8.82 -27.30 36.31
CA PRO A 70 8.81 -27.42 34.85
C PRO A 70 7.56 -28.10 34.28
N SER A 71 6.65 -28.60 35.12
CA SER A 71 5.39 -29.23 34.70
C SER A 71 4.22 -28.25 34.64
N ASP A 72 4.38 -27.05 35.21
CA ASP A 72 3.34 -26.01 35.27
C ASP A 72 3.14 -25.32 33.92
N SER A 73 2.40 -25.99 33.04
CA SER A 73 2.08 -25.50 31.69
C SER A 73 1.32 -24.17 31.73
N GLY A 74 0.52 -23.92 32.79
CA GLY A 74 -0.18 -22.65 32.99
C GLY A 74 0.78 -21.49 33.22
N ALA A 75 1.80 -21.70 34.07
CA ALA A 75 2.85 -20.71 34.30
C ALA A 75 3.68 -20.42 33.04
N PHE A 76 4.01 -21.43 32.25
CA PHE A 76 4.69 -21.23 30.96
C PHE A 76 3.83 -20.43 29.96
N VAL A 77 2.53 -20.74 29.83
CA VAL A 77 1.63 -19.97 28.94
C VAL A 77 1.53 -18.51 29.39
N LEU A 78 1.40 -18.26 30.70
CA LEU A 78 1.38 -16.90 31.21
C LEU A 78 2.72 -16.18 30.99
N LEU A 79 3.85 -16.85 31.23
CA LEU A 79 5.19 -16.30 30.97
C LEU A 79 5.35 -15.90 29.49
N GLY A 80 4.96 -16.76 28.56
CA GLY A 80 5.01 -16.47 27.12
C GLY A 80 4.18 -15.24 26.75
N ARG A 81 2.98 -15.10 27.32
CA ARG A 81 2.12 -13.92 27.12
C ARG A 81 2.78 -12.64 27.63
N LEU A 82 3.46 -12.68 28.77
CA LEU A 82 4.18 -11.53 29.31
C LEU A 82 5.42 -11.18 28.50
N TYR A 83 6.14 -12.17 27.98
CA TYR A 83 7.22 -11.92 27.02
C TYR A 83 6.70 -11.21 25.77
N LYS A 84 5.59 -11.67 25.19
CA LYS A 84 4.92 -10.99 24.05
C LYS A 84 4.56 -9.53 24.40
N ALA A 85 3.88 -9.31 25.54
CA ALA A 85 3.51 -7.97 25.99
C ALA A 85 4.72 -7.04 26.27
N ASN A 86 5.89 -7.62 26.58
CA ASN A 86 7.15 -6.89 26.76
C ASN A 86 7.98 -6.78 25.47
N ASN A 87 7.41 -7.12 24.30
CA ASN A 87 8.06 -7.16 22.98
C ASN A 87 9.26 -8.13 22.90
N GLN A 88 9.23 -9.21 23.67
CA GLN A 88 10.25 -10.27 23.68
C GLN A 88 9.75 -11.50 22.91
N ASN A 89 9.41 -11.31 21.63
CA ASN A 89 8.73 -12.32 20.80
C ASN A 89 9.49 -13.64 20.69
N GLU A 90 10.83 -13.60 20.55
CA GLU A 90 11.67 -14.81 20.51
C GLU A 90 11.54 -15.65 21.79
N LYS A 91 11.55 -14.98 22.96
CA LYS A 91 11.37 -15.66 24.25
C LYS A 91 9.95 -16.20 24.39
N ALA A 92 8.94 -15.45 23.92
CA ALA A 92 7.55 -15.90 23.92
C ALA A 92 7.39 -17.18 23.09
N GLU A 93 7.93 -17.18 21.87
CA GLU A 93 7.94 -18.32 20.96
C GLU A 93 8.59 -19.56 21.59
N GLU A 94 9.82 -19.43 22.12
CA GLU A 94 10.52 -20.54 22.78
C GLU A 94 9.70 -21.10 23.96
N THR A 95 9.08 -20.22 24.73
CA THR A 95 8.25 -20.58 25.88
C THR A 95 7.00 -21.34 25.46
N PHE A 96 6.28 -20.90 24.43
CA PHE A 96 5.12 -21.62 23.93
C PHE A 96 5.49 -22.95 23.28
N LYS A 97 6.60 -23.01 22.52
CA LYS A 97 7.11 -24.27 21.95
C LYS A 97 7.45 -25.30 23.03
N LYS A 98 8.01 -24.87 24.18
CA LYS A 98 8.24 -25.76 25.33
C LYS A 98 6.94 -26.39 25.83
N VAL A 99 5.87 -25.60 25.96
CA VAL A 99 4.54 -26.13 26.35
C VAL A 99 4.01 -27.11 25.32
N LEU A 100 4.12 -26.79 24.03
CA LEU A 100 3.62 -27.67 22.96
C LEU A 100 4.42 -28.97 22.79
N ASN A 101 5.68 -29.00 23.25
CA ASN A 101 6.46 -30.23 23.29
C ASN A 101 5.98 -31.21 24.36
N SER A 102 5.46 -30.73 25.49
CA SER A 102 4.92 -31.56 26.57
C SER A 102 3.41 -31.81 26.44
N ASP A 103 2.67 -30.81 25.98
CA ASP A 103 1.23 -30.87 25.69
C ASP A 103 0.95 -30.25 24.31
N PRO A 104 1.02 -31.06 23.23
CA PRO A 104 0.72 -30.61 21.87
C PRO A 104 -0.71 -30.07 21.70
N GLY A 105 -1.64 -30.40 22.60
CA GLY A 105 -3.03 -29.97 22.57
C GLY A 105 -3.32 -28.69 23.37
N SER A 106 -2.31 -28.05 23.95
CA SER A 106 -2.47 -26.85 24.76
C SER A 106 -3.04 -25.68 23.94
N ARG A 107 -4.37 -25.50 24.01
CA ARG A 107 -5.11 -24.43 23.31
C ARG A 107 -4.52 -23.05 23.59
N GLY A 108 -4.12 -22.80 24.84
CA GLY A 108 -3.49 -21.54 25.24
C GLY A 108 -2.15 -21.31 24.55
N ALA A 109 -1.27 -22.32 24.50
CA ALA A 109 0.04 -22.18 23.85
C ALA A 109 -0.10 -22.07 22.33
N LEU A 110 -0.98 -22.87 21.69
CA LEU A 110 -1.24 -22.80 20.25
C LEU A 110 -1.73 -21.41 19.82
N TYR A 111 -2.71 -20.85 20.54
CA TYR A 111 -3.31 -19.56 20.20
C TYR A 111 -2.28 -18.43 20.29
N ASN A 112 -1.58 -18.35 21.42
CA ASN A 112 -0.61 -17.27 21.61
C ASN A 112 0.63 -17.44 20.73
N LEU A 113 1.05 -18.66 20.39
CA LEU A 113 2.13 -18.87 19.44
C LEU A 113 1.74 -18.44 18.02
N ALA A 114 0.51 -18.74 17.58
CA ALA A 114 0.01 -18.27 16.30
C ALA A 114 -0.04 -16.73 16.23
N GLU A 115 -0.50 -16.06 17.30
CA GLU A 115 -0.46 -14.60 17.37
C GLU A 115 0.96 -14.04 17.34
N VAL A 116 1.94 -14.68 18.02
CA VAL A 116 3.35 -14.25 17.97
C VAL A 116 3.86 -14.29 16.53
N TYR A 117 3.57 -15.37 15.79
CA TYR A 117 3.95 -15.46 14.38
C TYR A 117 3.30 -14.38 13.52
N ILE A 118 2.01 -14.10 13.72
CA ILE A 118 1.32 -13.02 12.99
C ILE A 118 1.94 -11.65 13.31
N ASP A 119 2.21 -11.36 14.59
CA ASP A 119 2.82 -10.08 15.01
C ASP A 119 4.25 -9.90 14.46
N GLN A 120 4.95 -11.00 14.17
CA GLN A 120 6.26 -11.00 13.51
C GLN A 120 6.17 -10.90 11.98
N GLY A 121 4.98 -11.08 11.40
CA GLY A 121 4.77 -11.16 9.96
C GLY A 121 4.99 -12.57 9.37
N ASP A 122 5.28 -13.57 10.21
CA ASP A 122 5.47 -14.99 9.86
C ASP A 122 4.11 -15.70 9.71
N ASN A 123 3.24 -15.13 8.86
CA ASN A 123 1.88 -15.63 8.62
C ASN A 123 1.83 -17.10 8.14
N PRO A 124 2.75 -17.61 7.30
CA PRO A 124 2.74 -19.02 6.89
C PRO A 124 2.86 -19.99 8.07
N GLU A 125 3.71 -19.68 9.05
CA GLU A 125 3.92 -20.47 10.26
C GLU A 125 2.66 -20.45 11.15
N ALA A 126 2.02 -19.29 11.29
CA ALA A 126 0.75 -19.17 11.99
C ALA A 126 -0.34 -20.04 11.33
N ILE A 127 -0.49 -19.98 10.00
CA ILE A 127 -1.44 -20.78 9.24
C ILE A 127 -1.14 -22.28 9.40
N ALA A 128 0.13 -22.69 9.27
CA ALA A 128 0.54 -24.08 9.43
C ALA A 128 0.30 -24.62 10.85
N LEU A 129 0.36 -23.75 11.87
CA LEU A 129 0.03 -24.11 13.24
C LEU A 129 -1.49 -24.27 13.44
N LEU A 130 -2.26 -23.29 12.99
CA LEU A 130 -3.71 -23.25 13.16
C LEU A 130 -4.42 -24.37 12.38
N THR A 131 -3.99 -24.66 11.16
CA THR A 131 -4.58 -25.71 10.30
C THR A 131 -4.39 -27.13 10.83
N LYS A 132 -3.53 -27.35 11.83
CA LYS A 132 -3.40 -28.63 12.53
C LYS A 132 -4.56 -28.90 13.50
N ILE A 133 -5.28 -27.87 13.93
CA ILE A 133 -6.43 -28.02 14.81
C ILE A 133 -7.56 -28.67 13.99
N PRO A 134 -8.12 -29.81 14.43
CA PRO A 134 -9.21 -30.46 13.72
C PRO A 134 -10.40 -29.53 13.51
N GLU A 135 -11.03 -29.58 12.34
CA GLU A 135 -12.16 -28.70 12.01
C GLU A 135 -13.33 -28.82 13.01
N THR A 136 -13.51 -29.99 13.64
CA THR A 136 -14.51 -30.21 14.71
C THR A 136 -14.22 -29.45 16.01
N GLU A 137 -12.98 -29.00 16.21
CA GLU A 137 -12.55 -28.25 17.39
C GLU A 137 -12.35 -26.75 17.12
N MET A 138 -12.49 -26.34 15.86
CA MET A 138 -12.37 -24.96 15.39
C MET A 138 -13.63 -24.16 15.75
N ASP A 139 -13.61 -23.54 16.93
CA ASP A 139 -14.61 -22.55 17.32
C ASP A 139 -14.39 -21.20 16.62
N GLY A 140 -15.34 -20.27 16.76
CA GLY A 140 -15.28 -18.94 16.14
C GLY A 140 -14.00 -18.15 16.46
N ARG A 141 -13.35 -18.37 17.62
CA ARG A 141 -12.09 -17.70 17.96
C ARG A 141 -10.94 -18.21 17.11
N TRP A 142 -10.84 -19.53 16.93
CA TRP A 142 -9.79 -20.10 16.08
C TRP A 142 -10.00 -19.77 14.61
N LEU A 143 -11.23 -19.81 14.14
CA LEU A 143 -11.57 -19.44 12.78
C LEU A 143 -11.30 -17.95 12.52
N GLY A 144 -11.61 -17.08 13.48
CA GLY A 144 -11.28 -15.66 13.41
C GLY A 144 -9.76 -15.42 13.30
N LEU A 145 -8.95 -16.08 14.12
CA LEU A 145 -7.48 -15.95 14.08
C LEU A 145 -6.89 -16.52 12.79
N LEU A 146 -7.40 -17.66 12.30
CA LEU A 146 -6.97 -18.24 11.02
C LEU A 146 -7.36 -17.36 9.83
N GLY A 147 -8.58 -16.81 9.83
CA GLY A 147 -9.01 -15.84 8.82
C GLY A 147 -8.14 -14.58 8.81
N TYR A 148 -7.71 -14.13 10.00
CA TYR A 148 -6.78 -13.00 10.13
C TYR A 148 -5.40 -13.33 9.58
N ALA A 149 -4.84 -14.50 9.91
CA ALA A 149 -3.57 -14.96 9.36
C ALA A 149 -3.60 -15.04 7.82
N TYR A 150 -4.67 -15.58 7.24
CA TYR A 150 -4.87 -15.59 5.78
C TYR A 150 -4.97 -14.18 5.18
N SER A 151 -5.63 -13.25 5.89
CA SER A 151 -5.73 -11.86 5.44
C SER A 151 -4.36 -11.16 5.42
N GLN A 152 -3.54 -11.38 6.45
CA GLN A 152 -2.18 -10.85 6.52
C GLN A 152 -1.23 -11.52 5.52
N SER A 153 -1.47 -12.77 5.14
CA SER A 153 -0.72 -13.44 4.07
C SER A 153 -1.22 -13.11 2.66
N HIS A 154 -2.17 -12.17 2.52
CA HIS A 154 -2.83 -11.81 1.25
C HIS A 154 -3.60 -12.96 0.57
N ASP A 155 -3.90 -14.05 1.29
CA ASP A 155 -4.76 -15.13 0.80
C ASP A 155 -6.23 -14.80 1.11
N TYR A 156 -6.73 -13.78 0.41
CA TYR A 156 -8.05 -13.21 0.69
C TYR A 156 -9.20 -14.19 0.43
N ASP A 157 -9.03 -15.15 -0.48
CA ASP A 157 -10.04 -16.16 -0.75
C ASP A 157 -10.19 -17.13 0.43
N GLN A 158 -9.08 -17.60 1.01
CA GLN A 158 -9.14 -18.44 2.22
C GLN A 158 -9.61 -17.64 3.43
N ALA A 159 -9.21 -16.37 3.56
CA ALA A 159 -9.71 -15.50 4.62
C ALA A 159 -11.23 -15.38 4.58
N VAL A 160 -11.80 -15.05 3.41
CA VAL A 160 -13.26 -14.97 3.19
C VAL A 160 -13.94 -16.29 3.51
N ALA A 161 -13.41 -17.42 3.04
CA ALA A 161 -13.99 -18.73 3.33
C ALA A 161 -13.99 -19.06 4.84
N THR A 162 -12.92 -18.70 5.54
CA THR A 162 -12.71 -18.98 6.96
C THR A 162 -13.58 -18.10 7.85
N TYR A 163 -13.62 -16.80 7.60
CA TYR A 163 -14.50 -15.88 8.33
C TYR A 163 -15.98 -16.22 8.16
N ARG A 164 -16.39 -16.64 6.96
CA ARG A 164 -17.76 -17.13 6.74
C ARG A 164 -18.10 -18.35 7.60
N LYS A 165 -17.14 -19.27 7.81
CA LYS A 165 -17.32 -20.40 8.74
C LYS A 165 -17.45 -19.90 10.19
N ALA A 166 -16.66 -18.90 10.57
CA ALA A 166 -16.71 -18.31 11.91
C ALA A 166 -18.09 -17.68 12.19
N LEU A 167 -18.61 -16.89 11.25
CA LEU A 167 -19.94 -16.27 11.34
C LEU A 167 -21.08 -17.30 11.28
N ALA A 168 -20.88 -18.47 10.69
CA ALA A 168 -21.88 -19.53 10.74
C ALA A 168 -22.05 -20.11 12.15
N GLN A 169 -21.04 -20.00 13.02
CA GLN A 169 -21.10 -20.43 14.41
C GLN A 169 -21.59 -19.32 15.35
N ASP A 170 -21.19 -18.09 15.07
CA ASP A 170 -21.56 -16.89 15.84
C ASP A 170 -21.97 -15.74 14.89
N PRO A 171 -23.23 -15.74 14.41
CA PRO A 171 -23.71 -14.80 13.39
C PRO A 171 -23.77 -13.33 13.81
N ASP A 172 -23.70 -13.08 15.12
CA ASP A 172 -23.82 -11.76 15.74
C ASP A 172 -22.44 -11.23 16.21
N ASN A 173 -21.35 -11.89 15.81
CA ASN A 173 -20.00 -11.45 16.14
C ASN A 173 -19.54 -10.30 15.24
N GLU A 174 -19.78 -9.07 15.68
CA GLU A 174 -19.48 -7.84 14.93
C GLU A 174 -18.00 -7.71 14.53
N ASP A 175 -17.07 -8.17 15.37
CA ASP A 175 -15.63 -8.10 15.07
C ASP A 175 -15.24 -9.03 13.91
N ILE A 176 -15.79 -10.25 13.90
CA ILE A 176 -15.61 -11.20 12.80
C ILE A 176 -16.34 -10.71 11.55
N GLU A 177 -17.53 -10.11 11.68
CA GLU A 177 -18.28 -9.55 10.56
C GLU A 177 -17.52 -8.40 9.90
N ARG A 178 -16.91 -7.52 10.70
CA ARG A 178 -16.03 -6.45 10.21
C ARG A 178 -14.81 -7.00 9.48
N ALA A 179 -14.14 -7.99 10.06
CA ALA A 179 -12.99 -8.65 9.43
C ALA A 179 -13.39 -9.39 8.14
N TYR A 180 -14.58 -9.99 8.11
CA TYR A 180 -15.13 -10.65 6.92
C TYR A 180 -15.39 -9.65 5.80
N ALA A 181 -16.02 -8.51 6.11
CA ALA A 181 -16.26 -7.44 5.16
C ALA A 181 -14.92 -6.90 4.60
N GLU A 182 -13.90 -6.72 5.43
CA GLU A 182 -12.56 -6.32 4.99
C GLU A 182 -11.90 -7.33 4.06
N ALA A 183 -11.96 -8.62 4.40
CA ALA A 183 -11.43 -9.68 3.54
C ALA A 183 -12.18 -9.74 2.19
N LEU A 184 -13.50 -9.48 2.17
CA LEU A 184 -14.29 -9.39 0.94
C LEU A 184 -13.85 -8.20 0.06
N ILE A 185 -13.59 -7.03 0.66
CA ILE A 185 -13.08 -5.86 -0.05
C ILE A 185 -11.71 -6.19 -0.67
N ALA A 186 -10.79 -6.76 0.12
CA ALA A 186 -9.45 -7.10 -0.33
C ALA A 186 -9.44 -8.19 -1.41
N ALA A 187 -10.39 -9.14 -1.36
CA ALA A 187 -10.62 -10.14 -2.40
C ALA A 187 -11.30 -9.59 -3.68
N GLY A 188 -11.65 -8.29 -3.72
CA GLY A 188 -12.39 -7.69 -4.83
C GLY A 188 -13.85 -8.14 -4.94
N LYS A 189 -14.41 -8.78 -3.89
CA LYS A 189 -15.80 -9.26 -3.84
C LYS A 189 -16.74 -8.13 -3.38
N THR A 190 -16.73 -7.03 -4.12
CA THR A 190 -17.37 -5.74 -3.77
C THR A 190 -18.86 -5.85 -3.45
N ALA A 191 -19.62 -6.62 -4.25
CA ALA A 191 -21.05 -6.80 -4.05
C ALA A 191 -21.38 -7.51 -2.73
N ALA A 192 -20.59 -8.53 -2.36
CA ALA A 192 -20.75 -9.23 -1.09
C ALA A 192 -20.29 -8.35 0.09
N ALA A 193 -19.15 -7.67 -0.06
CA ALA A 193 -18.65 -6.73 0.95
C ALA A 193 -19.69 -5.67 1.32
N ARG A 194 -20.38 -5.12 0.30
CA ARG A 194 -21.45 -4.15 0.50
C ARG A 194 -22.59 -4.67 1.37
N VAL A 195 -23.01 -5.92 1.16
CA VAL A 195 -24.11 -6.52 1.94
C VAL A 195 -23.73 -6.60 3.41
N GLU A 196 -22.50 -7.05 3.73
CA GLU A 196 -22.01 -7.13 5.11
C GLU A 196 -21.82 -5.74 5.73
N LEU A 197 -21.25 -4.78 4.99
CA LEU A 197 -21.16 -3.38 5.48
C LEU A 197 -22.54 -2.77 5.76
N GLN A 198 -23.56 -3.07 4.95
CA GLN A 198 -24.92 -2.62 5.20
C GLN A 198 -25.56 -3.31 6.42
N LYS A 199 -25.16 -4.55 6.74
CA LYS A 199 -25.59 -5.24 7.96
C LYS A 199 -24.95 -4.57 9.19
N LEU A 200 -23.64 -4.30 9.15
CA LEU A 200 -22.93 -3.53 10.18
C LEU A 200 -23.55 -2.15 10.40
N LEU A 201 -23.85 -1.39 9.34
CA LEU A 201 -24.49 -0.07 9.46
C LEU A 201 -25.94 -0.10 9.97
N LYS A 202 -26.63 -1.24 9.91
CA LYS A 202 -27.94 -1.36 10.59
C LYS A 202 -27.78 -1.47 12.10
N ALA A 203 -26.71 -2.12 12.56
CA ALA A 203 -26.35 -2.21 13.98
C ALA A 203 -25.74 -0.90 14.48
N GLU A 204 -24.90 -0.26 13.66
CA GLU A 204 -24.19 1.00 13.97
C GLU A 204 -24.50 2.10 12.92
N PRO A 205 -25.68 2.74 12.96
CA PRO A 205 -26.09 3.72 11.93
C PRO A 205 -25.25 5.00 11.87
N ASP A 206 -24.41 5.23 12.88
CA ASP A 206 -23.55 6.41 13.02
C ASP A 206 -22.06 6.10 12.72
N ASP A 207 -21.74 4.90 12.22
CA ASP A 207 -20.37 4.57 11.80
C ASP A 207 -20.01 5.24 10.47
N ALA A 208 -19.33 6.40 10.56
CA ALA A 208 -18.84 7.13 9.40
C ALA A 208 -17.89 6.31 8.51
N ASN A 209 -17.12 5.37 9.09
CA ASN A 209 -16.17 4.56 8.32
C ASN A 209 -16.88 3.50 7.47
N GLY A 210 -17.98 2.93 7.96
CA GLY A 210 -18.85 2.04 7.19
C GLY A 210 -19.38 2.73 5.94
N TYR A 211 -19.93 3.94 6.07
CA TYR A 211 -20.39 4.74 4.93
C TYR A 211 -19.24 5.10 3.96
N LEU A 212 -18.07 5.50 4.48
CA LEU A 212 -16.87 5.76 3.67
C LEU A 212 -16.47 4.54 2.83
N ARG A 213 -16.47 3.35 3.44
CA ARG A 213 -16.13 2.07 2.75
C ARG A 213 -17.14 1.74 1.65
N ILE A 214 -18.43 1.88 1.93
CA ILE A 214 -19.49 1.68 0.92
C ILE A 214 -19.35 2.68 -0.24
N GLY A 215 -19.08 3.95 0.06
CA GLY A 215 -18.87 4.99 -0.94
C GLY A 215 -17.68 4.71 -1.87
N ARG A 216 -16.57 4.21 -1.31
CA ARG A 216 -15.41 3.74 -2.10
C ARG A 216 -15.76 2.59 -3.04
N LEU A 217 -16.48 1.59 -2.53
CA LEU A 217 -16.94 0.45 -3.33
C LEU A 217 -17.86 0.92 -4.46
N ASP A 218 -18.79 1.84 -4.17
CA ASP A 218 -19.69 2.38 -5.19
C ASP A 218 -18.92 3.13 -6.28
N ARG A 219 -17.93 3.93 -5.89
CA ARG A 219 -17.06 4.64 -6.84
C ARG A 219 -16.30 3.66 -7.74
N GLN A 220 -15.73 2.60 -7.17
CA GLN A 220 -15.01 1.56 -7.93
C GLN A 220 -15.93 0.83 -8.93
N GLU A 221 -17.20 0.65 -8.57
CA GLU A 221 -18.20 -0.03 -9.40
C GLU A 221 -18.95 0.93 -10.36
N GLY A 222 -18.53 2.19 -10.44
CA GLY A 222 -19.13 3.22 -11.31
C GLY A 222 -20.50 3.72 -10.85
N ARG A 223 -20.92 3.39 -9.63
CA ARG A 223 -22.19 3.83 -9.01
C ARG A 223 -22.02 5.19 -8.33
N PHE A 224 -21.71 6.19 -9.14
CA PHE A 224 -21.26 7.50 -8.64
C PHE A 224 -22.31 8.25 -7.81
N ASP A 225 -23.60 8.10 -8.11
CA ASP A 225 -24.66 8.77 -7.34
C ASP A 225 -24.81 8.16 -5.95
N GLN A 226 -24.74 6.83 -5.85
CA GLN A 226 -24.72 6.12 -4.57
C GLN A 226 -23.45 6.48 -3.80
N ALA A 227 -22.28 6.44 -4.44
CA ALA A 227 -21.02 6.85 -3.83
C ALA A 227 -21.11 8.24 -3.20
N ARG A 228 -21.74 9.20 -3.92
CA ARG A 228 -21.95 10.55 -3.42
C ARG A 228 -22.84 10.56 -2.17
N GLN A 229 -23.96 9.86 -2.18
CA GLN A 229 -24.88 9.79 -1.03
C GLN A 229 -24.19 9.23 0.22
N GLU A 230 -23.45 8.12 0.06
CA GLU A 230 -22.76 7.47 1.17
C GLU A 230 -21.63 8.35 1.72
N LEU A 231 -20.85 9.00 0.86
CA LEU A 231 -19.79 9.93 1.27
C LEU A 231 -20.34 11.20 1.95
N GLU A 232 -21.48 11.74 1.50
CA GLU A 232 -22.15 12.86 2.19
C GLU A 232 -22.64 12.42 3.58
N LYS A 233 -23.21 11.22 3.70
CA LYS A 233 -23.62 10.67 5.00
C LYS A 233 -22.42 10.50 5.94
N ALA A 234 -21.33 9.93 5.44
CA ALA A 234 -20.06 9.81 6.16
C ALA A 234 -19.54 11.18 6.62
N LYS A 235 -19.57 12.18 5.73
CA LYS A 235 -19.13 13.56 6.02
C LYS A 235 -19.99 14.24 7.07
N THR A 236 -21.29 13.94 7.09
CA THR A 236 -22.22 14.48 8.10
C THR A 236 -21.90 13.92 9.50
N LEU A 237 -21.51 12.64 9.58
CA LEU A 237 -21.17 11.96 10.83
C LEU A 237 -19.77 12.31 11.35
N ALA A 238 -18.80 12.50 10.45
CA ALA A 238 -17.43 12.83 10.78
C ALA A 238 -16.93 14.03 9.94
N PRO A 239 -17.38 15.27 10.24
CA PRO A 239 -17.09 16.45 9.43
C PRO A 239 -15.61 16.81 9.37
N ASP A 240 -14.82 16.45 10.39
CA ASP A 240 -13.39 16.76 10.44
C ASP A 240 -12.50 15.66 9.82
N ASN A 241 -13.07 14.54 9.38
CA ASN A 241 -12.29 13.46 8.79
C ASN A 241 -11.83 13.83 7.36
N LEU A 242 -10.51 14.01 7.20
CA LEU A 242 -9.87 14.41 5.95
C LEU A 242 -9.97 13.33 4.86
N GLU A 243 -10.02 12.06 5.24
CA GLU A 243 -10.11 10.92 4.31
C GLU A 243 -11.44 10.93 3.56
N ILE A 244 -12.54 11.23 4.26
CA ILE A 244 -13.88 11.34 3.66
C ILE A 244 -13.91 12.46 2.63
N SER A 245 -13.43 13.66 3.02
CA SER A 245 -13.31 14.80 2.09
C SER A 245 -12.45 14.45 0.88
N TYR A 246 -11.33 13.74 1.09
CA TYR A 246 -10.45 13.35 0.00
C TYR A 246 -11.11 12.34 -0.94
N GLU A 247 -11.87 11.36 -0.43
CA GLU A 247 -12.66 10.47 -1.30
C GLU A 247 -13.74 11.21 -2.10
N GLN A 248 -14.35 12.28 -1.53
CA GLN A 248 -15.25 13.15 -2.30
C GLN A 248 -14.51 13.84 -3.45
N VAL A 249 -13.25 14.28 -3.25
CA VAL A 249 -12.42 14.82 -4.34
C VAL A 249 -12.22 13.77 -5.44
N ILE A 250 -11.84 12.54 -5.06
CA ILE A 250 -11.61 11.46 -6.03
C ILE A 250 -12.88 11.16 -6.82
N LEU A 251 -14.04 11.14 -6.14
CA LEU A 251 -15.33 10.93 -6.78
C LEU A 251 -15.66 12.06 -7.77
N GLU A 252 -15.59 13.32 -7.34
CA GLU A 252 -16.00 14.43 -8.19
C GLU A 252 -15.09 14.56 -9.42
N ASP A 253 -13.77 14.39 -9.25
CA ASP A 253 -12.82 14.37 -10.36
C ASP A 253 -13.08 13.21 -11.33
N ALA A 254 -13.34 12.00 -10.82
CA ALA A 254 -13.71 10.85 -11.66
C ALA A 254 -15.02 11.06 -12.46
N THR A 255 -15.91 11.93 -11.98
CA THR A 255 -17.15 12.31 -12.67
C THR A 255 -17.02 13.57 -13.54
N GLY A 256 -15.81 14.14 -13.65
CA GLY A 256 -15.55 15.36 -14.42
C GLY A 256 -16.00 16.65 -13.73
N ASN A 257 -16.42 16.59 -12.46
CA ASN A 257 -16.81 17.76 -11.65
C ASN A 257 -15.58 18.42 -11.02
N GLU A 258 -14.58 18.75 -11.84
CA GLU A 258 -13.28 19.26 -11.41
C GLU A 258 -13.38 20.54 -10.56
N ASP A 259 -14.32 21.45 -10.87
CA ASP A 259 -14.51 22.68 -10.09
C ASP A 259 -14.90 22.37 -8.62
N LYS A 260 -15.77 21.37 -8.41
CA LYS A 260 -16.16 20.93 -7.07
C LYS A 260 -15.00 20.21 -6.37
N ALA A 261 -14.23 19.41 -7.10
CA ALA A 261 -13.02 18.78 -6.57
C ALA A 261 -12.00 19.83 -6.10
N VAL A 262 -11.80 20.90 -6.87
CA VAL A 262 -10.95 22.05 -6.49
C VAL A 262 -11.48 22.75 -5.23
N GLU A 263 -12.78 23.00 -5.12
CA GLU A 263 -13.38 23.61 -3.94
C GLU A 263 -13.10 22.78 -2.67
N ILE A 264 -13.33 21.46 -2.73
CA ILE A 264 -13.10 20.55 -1.61
C ILE A 264 -11.60 20.49 -1.26
N LEU A 265 -10.71 20.45 -2.24
CA LEU A 265 -9.26 20.47 -2.02
C LEU A 265 -8.79 21.77 -1.35
N GLN A 266 -9.31 22.92 -1.77
CA GLN A 266 -9.01 24.19 -1.13
C GLN A 266 -9.49 24.21 0.33
N ALA A 267 -10.66 23.66 0.61
CA ALA A 267 -11.17 23.50 1.98
C ALA A 267 -10.27 22.57 2.82
N LEU A 268 -9.84 21.42 2.26
CA LEU A 268 -8.89 20.50 2.89
C LEU A 268 -7.55 21.16 3.22
N LEU A 269 -7.01 21.95 2.29
CA LEU A 269 -5.76 22.69 2.47
C LEU A 269 -5.90 23.78 3.53
N LYS A 270 -7.06 24.42 3.64
CA LYS A 270 -7.34 25.38 4.71
C LYS A 270 -7.48 24.70 6.07
N GLN A 271 -8.19 23.57 6.12
CA GLN A 271 -8.39 22.80 7.35
C GLN A 271 -7.08 22.22 7.89
N SER A 272 -6.18 21.78 7.00
CA SER A 272 -4.87 21.22 7.35
C SER A 272 -3.76 22.26 7.52
N GLU A 273 -4.05 23.55 7.42
CA GLU A 273 -3.06 24.62 7.54
C GLU A 273 -2.52 24.73 8.98
N LYS A 274 -1.19 24.86 9.11
CA LYS A 274 -0.53 25.08 10.40
C LYS A 274 0.04 26.50 10.49
N PRO A 275 -0.08 27.17 11.65
CA PRO A 275 0.58 28.44 11.89
C PRO A 275 2.08 28.35 11.53
N GLN A 276 2.58 29.34 10.79
CA GLN A 276 3.99 29.43 10.39
C GLN A 276 4.50 28.27 9.52
N GLY A 277 3.63 27.40 8.98
CA GLY A 277 4.02 26.30 8.10
C GLY A 277 4.81 25.18 8.79
N GLN A 278 4.69 25.04 10.11
CA GLN A 278 5.36 23.98 10.86
C GLN A 278 4.52 22.69 10.83
N TYR A 279 4.92 21.77 9.97
CA TYR A 279 4.29 20.46 9.80
C TYR A 279 5.20 19.34 10.35
N SER A 280 4.62 18.34 11.01
CA SER A 280 5.29 17.05 11.17
C SER A 280 5.48 16.37 9.81
N ALA A 281 6.36 15.36 9.72
CA ALA A 281 6.58 14.63 8.47
C ALA A 281 5.29 14.01 7.90
N GLY A 282 4.44 13.44 8.76
CA GLY A 282 3.14 12.90 8.35
C GLY A 282 2.17 13.97 7.86
N GLU A 283 2.10 15.11 8.55
CA GLU A 283 1.26 16.24 8.12
C GLU A 283 1.74 16.85 6.79
N ALA A 284 3.04 16.99 6.61
CA ALA A 284 3.65 17.45 5.36
C ALA A 284 3.31 16.49 4.21
N ASN A 285 3.44 15.18 4.43
CA ASN A 285 3.09 14.17 3.42
C ASN A 285 1.61 14.24 3.04
N ASN A 286 0.71 14.29 4.03
CA ASN A 286 -0.74 14.39 3.77
C ASN A 286 -1.11 15.67 3.03
N ARG A 287 -0.55 16.82 3.45
CA ARG A 287 -0.78 18.09 2.78
C ARG A 287 -0.28 18.08 1.34
N ALA A 288 0.87 17.45 1.11
CA ALA A 288 1.45 17.34 -0.22
C ALA A 288 0.59 16.48 -1.17
N VAL A 289 -0.13 15.47 -0.67
CA VAL A 289 -1.11 14.70 -1.47
C VAL A 289 -2.25 15.60 -1.96
N PHE A 290 -2.79 16.47 -1.10
CA PHE A 290 -3.85 17.40 -1.49
C PHE A 290 -3.37 18.45 -2.49
N LEU A 291 -2.18 19.01 -2.27
CA LEU A 291 -1.54 19.96 -3.19
C LEU A 291 -1.27 19.31 -4.55
N GLU A 292 -0.75 18.08 -4.57
CA GLU A 292 -0.49 17.36 -5.81
C GLU A 292 -1.77 17.17 -6.63
N ARG A 293 -2.85 16.68 -6.00
CA ARG A 293 -4.13 16.50 -6.69
C ARG A 293 -4.67 17.83 -7.22
N LEU A 294 -4.58 18.91 -6.44
CA LEU A 294 -5.03 20.24 -6.86
C LEU A 294 -4.21 20.76 -8.05
N GLY A 295 -2.88 20.62 -8.01
CA GLY A 295 -2.00 21.03 -9.09
C GLY A 295 -2.22 20.22 -10.36
N VAL A 296 -2.48 18.91 -10.25
CA VAL A 296 -2.83 18.06 -11.38
C VAL A 296 -4.15 18.48 -12.03
N ILE A 297 -5.20 18.76 -11.25
CA ILE A 297 -6.47 19.28 -11.79
C ILE A 297 -6.27 20.62 -12.50
N TYR A 298 -5.47 21.53 -11.93
CA TYR A 298 -5.15 22.78 -12.66
C TYR A 298 -4.35 22.51 -13.94
N ARG A 299 -3.48 21.50 -13.96
CA ARG A 299 -2.71 21.12 -15.14
C ARG A 299 -3.61 20.51 -16.22
N THR A 300 -4.59 19.68 -15.88
CA THR A 300 -5.57 19.12 -16.84
C THR A 300 -6.46 20.21 -17.44
N GLN A 301 -6.77 21.25 -16.66
CA GLN A 301 -7.48 22.45 -17.11
C GLN A 301 -6.61 23.44 -17.89
N GLU A 302 -5.36 23.08 -18.22
CA GLU A 302 -4.36 23.95 -18.86
C GLU A 302 -4.05 25.26 -18.10
N LYS A 303 -4.40 25.31 -16.80
CA LYS A 303 -4.07 26.41 -15.88
C LYS A 303 -2.65 26.23 -15.33
N TYR A 304 -1.67 26.15 -16.23
CA TYR A 304 -0.29 25.78 -15.91
C TYR A 304 0.36 26.67 -14.84
N ASP A 305 0.12 27.98 -14.88
CA ASP A 305 0.70 28.90 -13.88
C ASP A 305 0.17 28.60 -12.47
N ARG A 306 -1.14 28.31 -12.34
CA ARG A 306 -1.73 27.91 -11.05
C ARG A 306 -1.23 26.55 -10.58
N ALA A 307 -1.06 25.61 -11.50
CA ALA A 307 -0.50 24.31 -11.18
C ALA A 307 0.93 24.45 -10.60
N ILE A 308 1.78 25.25 -11.25
CA ILE A 308 3.14 25.54 -10.78
C ILE A 308 3.12 26.24 -9.41
N GLU A 309 2.24 27.21 -9.18
CA GLU A 309 2.09 27.86 -7.86
C GLU A 309 1.73 26.84 -6.76
N VAL A 310 0.82 25.91 -7.05
CA VAL A 310 0.44 24.84 -6.12
C VAL A 310 1.58 23.87 -5.87
N PHE A 311 2.30 23.44 -6.91
CA PHE A 311 3.45 22.55 -6.75
C PHE A 311 4.61 23.20 -5.99
N ARG A 312 4.80 24.51 -6.12
CA ARG A 312 5.76 25.27 -5.28
C ARG A 312 5.41 25.21 -3.79
N GLN A 313 4.13 25.10 -3.43
CA GLN A 313 3.75 24.87 -2.04
C GLN A 313 4.19 23.48 -1.54
N ILE A 314 4.27 22.46 -2.41
CA ILE A 314 4.81 21.14 -2.04
C ILE A 314 6.30 21.27 -1.71
N VAL A 315 7.05 22.00 -2.53
CA VAL A 315 8.47 22.28 -2.29
C VAL A 315 8.68 22.98 -0.94
N ALA A 316 7.80 23.91 -0.59
CA ALA A 316 7.86 24.65 0.67
C ALA A 316 7.60 23.79 1.93
N LEU A 317 7.12 22.54 1.80
CA LEU A 317 6.91 21.63 2.94
C LEU A 317 8.21 21.00 3.46
N GLY A 318 9.32 21.16 2.75
CA GLY A 318 10.64 20.72 3.19
C GLY A 318 11.04 19.33 2.69
N LYS A 319 12.10 18.77 3.29
CA LYS A 319 12.76 17.53 2.84
C LYS A 319 11.79 16.35 2.85
N GLY A 320 11.72 15.61 1.75
CA GLY A 320 10.77 14.54 1.49
C GLY A 320 9.88 14.89 0.29
N PRO A 321 8.77 15.63 0.47
CA PRO A 321 7.90 16.03 -0.65
C PRO A 321 8.55 16.96 -1.68
N ALA A 322 9.64 17.66 -1.33
CA ALA A 322 10.25 18.67 -2.20
C ALA A 322 10.64 18.15 -3.59
N SER A 323 11.32 17.01 -3.66
CA SER A 323 11.70 16.35 -4.92
C SER A 323 10.51 16.10 -5.85
N ARG A 324 9.39 15.64 -5.27
CA ARG A 324 8.14 15.43 -5.99
C ARG A 324 7.57 16.75 -6.51
N GLY A 325 7.54 17.79 -5.67
CA GLY A 325 7.09 19.13 -6.07
C GLY A 325 7.93 19.72 -7.20
N GLU A 326 9.26 19.61 -7.13
CA GLU A 326 10.20 20.08 -8.16
C GLU A 326 9.99 19.34 -9.48
N SER A 327 9.85 18.01 -9.44
CA SER A 327 9.57 17.18 -10.61
C SER A 327 8.25 17.59 -11.30
N LEU A 328 7.18 17.79 -10.52
CA LEU A 328 5.88 18.24 -11.02
C LEU A 328 5.95 19.64 -11.68
N ILE A 329 6.75 20.57 -11.14
CA ILE A 329 6.97 21.89 -11.75
C ILE A 329 7.67 21.75 -13.10
N VAL A 330 8.76 20.97 -13.15
CA VAL A 330 9.54 20.73 -14.36
C VAL A 330 8.68 20.12 -15.47
N GLU A 331 7.89 19.09 -15.15
CA GLU A 331 6.95 18.47 -16.09
C GLU A 331 5.89 19.46 -16.58
N THR A 332 5.34 20.27 -15.69
CA THR A 332 4.29 21.24 -16.03
C THR A 332 4.82 22.33 -16.96
N LEU A 333 6.06 22.80 -16.75
CA LEU A 333 6.72 23.72 -17.67
C LEU A 333 6.98 23.10 -19.04
N ARG A 334 7.37 21.82 -19.07
CA ARG A 334 7.55 21.08 -20.32
C ARG A 334 6.23 20.94 -21.10
N LEU A 335 5.13 20.60 -20.42
CA LEU A 335 3.79 20.54 -21.01
C LEU A 335 3.30 21.90 -21.50
N ASN A 336 3.60 22.98 -20.77
CA ASN A 336 3.31 24.36 -21.17
C ASN A 336 4.26 24.89 -22.27
N HIS A 337 4.92 23.99 -23.03
CA HIS A 337 5.84 24.31 -24.11
C HIS A 337 6.99 25.27 -23.72
N GLN A 338 7.47 25.18 -22.47
CA GLN A 338 8.58 25.98 -21.94
C GLN A 338 9.77 25.09 -21.53
N PRO A 339 10.34 24.29 -22.45
CA PRO A 339 11.39 23.31 -22.12
C PRO A 339 12.68 23.97 -21.59
N GLN A 340 12.96 25.22 -21.98
CA GLN A 340 14.11 25.95 -21.47
C GLN A 340 13.94 26.31 -19.98
N LYS A 341 12.75 26.79 -19.59
CA LYS A 341 12.47 27.05 -18.17
C LYS A 341 12.40 25.76 -17.35
N ALA A 342 11.85 24.69 -17.94
CA ALA A 342 11.86 23.38 -17.31
C ALA A 342 13.29 22.91 -17.00
N LEU A 343 14.22 23.11 -17.94
CA LEU A 343 15.63 22.77 -17.75
C LEU A 343 16.28 23.63 -16.65
N GLU A 344 16.01 24.94 -16.64
CA GLU A 344 16.51 25.86 -15.62
C GLU A 344 16.00 25.49 -14.20
N GLU A 345 14.72 25.13 -14.07
CA GLU A 345 14.15 24.68 -12.79
C GLU A 345 14.74 23.34 -12.36
N ALA A 346 14.92 22.37 -13.27
CA ALA A 346 15.57 21.11 -12.96
C ALA A 346 17.02 21.32 -12.49
N GLU A 347 17.77 22.21 -13.15
CA GLU A 347 19.14 22.56 -12.75
C GLU A 347 19.19 23.29 -11.40
N ALA A 348 18.22 24.14 -11.10
CA ALA A 348 18.10 24.80 -9.80
C ALA A 348 17.80 23.78 -8.68
N ALA A 349 16.88 22.85 -8.92
CA ALA A 349 16.52 21.80 -7.98
C ALA A 349 17.71 20.86 -7.69
N ILE A 350 18.45 20.44 -8.72
CA ILE A 350 19.66 19.60 -8.56
C ILE A 350 20.77 20.31 -7.78
N LYS A 351 20.85 21.66 -7.80
CA LYS A 351 21.80 22.39 -6.94
C LYS A 351 21.45 22.27 -5.46
N ASN A 352 20.18 22.14 -5.13
CA ASN A 352 19.70 21.96 -3.75
C ASN A 352 19.86 20.50 -3.29
N ASP A 353 19.64 19.54 -4.18
CA ASP A 353 19.89 18.11 -3.95
C ASP A 353 20.58 17.44 -5.15
N ALA A 354 21.91 17.43 -5.13
CA ALA A 354 22.71 16.84 -6.20
C ALA A 354 22.58 15.31 -6.30
N GLY A 355 22.06 14.67 -5.25
CA GLY A 355 21.83 13.23 -5.18
C GLY A 355 20.50 12.79 -5.76
N ASP A 356 19.58 13.71 -6.06
CA ASP A 356 18.24 13.38 -6.53
C ASP A 356 18.29 12.73 -7.93
N ARG A 357 18.01 11.43 -7.95
CA ARG A 357 18.06 10.61 -9.16
C ARG A 357 16.97 11.03 -10.16
N THR A 358 15.76 11.31 -9.68
CA THR A 358 14.59 11.66 -10.50
C THR A 358 14.83 12.97 -11.24
N LEU A 359 15.29 14.00 -10.53
CA LEU A 359 15.58 15.30 -11.14
C LEU A 359 16.72 15.21 -12.15
N ARG A 360 17.74 14.39 -11.88
CA ARG A 360 18.83 14.16 -12.84
C ARG A 360 18.33 13.46 -14.12
N LEU A 361 17.43 12.48 -14.01
CA LEU A 361 16.80 11.84 -15.18
C LEU A 361 15.97 12.85 -15.99
N LEU A 362 15.16 13.68 -15.31
CA LEU A 362 14.37 14.73 -15.95
C LEU A 362 15.25 15.76 -16.68
N ARG A 363 16.33 16.23 -16.04
CA ARG A 363 17.32 17.14 -16.67
C ARG A 363 17.89 16.52 -17.95
N ALA A 364 18.30 15.26 -17.92
CA ALA A 364 18.87 14.59 -19.09
C ALA A 364 17.84 14.44 -20.23
N SER A 365 16.59 14.12 -19.91
CA SER A 365 15.51 14.09 -20.90
C SER A 365 15.34 15.46 -21.58
N LEU A 366 15.31 16.54 -20.79
CA LEU A 366 15.15 17.91 -21.33
C LEU A 366 16.33 18.34 -22.20
N LEU A 367 17.56 17.96 -21.83
CA LEU A 367 18.74 18.16 -22.66
C LEU A 367 18.62 17.41 -23.99
N GLY A 368 18.15 16.16 -23.97
CA GLY A 368 17.89 15.36 -25.16
C GLY A 368 16.89 16.02 -26.11
N GLU A 369 15.78 16.54 -25.58
CA GLU A 369 14.76 17.27 -26.34
C GLU A 369 15.29 18.54 -27.00
N GLN A 370 16.28 19.19 -26.38
CA GLN A 370 16.97 20.36 -26.93
C GLN A 370 18.10 19.99 -27.93
N GLY A 371 18.28 18.70 -28.23
CA GLY A 371 19.35 18.21 -29.11
C GLY A 371 20.73 18.16 -28.45
N ARG A 372 20.85 18.40 -27.14
CA ARG A 372 22.10 18.28 -26.36
C ARG A 372 22.33 16.82 -25.94
N VAL A 373 22.30 15.93 -26.93
CA VAL A 373 22.28 14.47 -26.76
C VAL A 373 23.53 13.96 -26.02
N GLU A 374 24.72 14.39 -26.43
CA GLU A 374 25.98 13.94 -25.80
C GLU A 374 26.08 14.36 -24.33
N GLU A 375 25.60 15.56 -23.99
CA GLU A 375 25.58 16.02 -22.60
C GLU A 375 24.58 15.23 -21.76
N ALA A 376 23.38 14.98 -22.30
CA ALA A 376 22.35 14.16 -21.66
C ALA A 376 22.86 12.74 -21.38
N VAL A 377 23.37 12.05 -22.40
CA VAL A 377 23.89 10.69 -22.29
C VAL A 377 25.11 10.66 -21.36
N GLY A 378 26.02 11.62 -21.47
CA GLY A 378 27.18 11.74 -20.57
C GLY A 378 26.76 11.88 -19.10
N GLN A 379 25.77 12.73 -18.81
CA GLN A 379 25.22 12.87 -17.45
C GLN A 379 24.62 11.55 -16.96
N LEU A 380 23.80 10.88 -17.78
CA LEU A 380 23.17 9.62 -17.42
C LEU A 380 24.20 8.53 -17.15
N GLN A 381 25.26 8.44 -17.95
CA GLN A 381 26.33 7.47 -17.75
C GLN A 381 27.03 7.64 -16.38
N THR A 382 27.14 8.86 -15.84
CA THR A 382 27.69 9.06 -14.49
C THR A 382 26.80 8.54 -13.36
N MET A 383 25.56 8.14 -13.66
CA MET A 383 24.59 7.60 -12.68
C MET A 383 24.60 6.07 -12.61
N LEU A 384 25.40 5.41 -13.46
CA LEU A 384 25.52 3.96 -13.53
C LEU A 384 26.43 3.43 -12.42
N GLU A 385 25.94 2.47 -11.64
CA GLU A 385 26.66 1.89 -10.49
C GLU A 385 26.99 0.39 -10.65
N GLY A 386 26.60 -0.24 -11.75
CA GLY A 386 26.72 -1.67 -11.99
C GLY A 386 25.70 -2.51 -11.22
N LYS A 387 24.51 -1.97 -10.94
CA LYS A 387 23.47 -2.61 -10.11
C LYS A 387 22.14 -2.71 -10.87
N ALA A 388 21.19 -3.50 -10.36
CA ALA A 388 19.85 -3.63 -10.94
C ALA A 388 19.13 -2.28 -11.10
N GLY A 389 19.37 -1.30 -10.22
CA GLY A 389 18.83 0.06 -10.31
C GLY A 389 19.25 0.83 -11.56
N ASP A 390 20.30 0.40 -12.28
CA ASP A 390 20.75 1.02 -13.52
C ASP A 390 19.78 0.81 -14.69
N ALA A 391 18.83 -0.14 -14.58
CA ALA A 391 17.83 -0.36 -15.62
C ALA A 391 17.10 0.95 -15.99
N GLU A 392 16.74 1.76 -14.99
CA GLU A 392 16.10 3.06 -15.19
C GLU A 392 16.97 4.07 -15.96
N VAL A 393 18.27 4.13 -15.64
CA VAL A 393 19.21 5.03 -16.32
C VAL A 393 19.41 4.59 -17.77
N TYR A 394 19.52 3.28 -18.02
CA TYR A 394 19.61 2.76 -19.38
C TYR A 394 18.33 3.02 -20.19
N ARG A 395 17.14 2.99 -19.57
CA ARG A 395 15.89 3.40 -20.22
C ARG A 395 15.92 4.88 -20.62
N ALA A 396 16.39 5.76 -19.75
CA ALA A 396 16.54 7.18 -20.07
C ALA A 396 17.54 7.42 -21.21
N ILE A 397 18.68 6.72 -21.21
CA ILE A 397 19.67 6.78 -22.31
C ILE A 397 19.00 6.35 -23.62
N ALA A 398 18.30 5.21 -23.61
CA ALA A 398 17.61 4.70 -24.79
C ALA A 398 16.56 5.68 -25.33
N GLN A 399 15.81 6.36 -24.46
CA GLN A 399 14.84 7.38 -24.88
C GLN A 399 15.52 8.59 -25.52
N VAL A 400 16.59 9.12 -24.90
CA VAL A 400 17.37 10.25 -25.43
C VAL A 400 17.96 9.91 -26.80
N ASP A 401 18.59 8.74 -26.93
CA ASP A 401 19.18 8.28 -28.20
C ASP A 401 18.11 8.01 -29.26
N SER A 402 16.97 7.43 -28.88
CA SER A 402 15.84 7.21 -29.79
C SER A 402 15.29 8.53 -30.33
N GLN A 403 15.11 9.54 -29.47
CA GLN A 403 14.70 10.89 -29.88
C GLN A 403 15.69 11.52 -30.87
N ALA A 404 16.99 11.31 -30.63
CA ALA A 404 18.07 11.75 -31.50
C ALA A 404 18.23 10.92 -32.79
N LYS A 405 17.41 9.88 -32.99
CA LYS A 405 17.52 8.90 -34.10
C LYS A 405 18.84 8.10 -34.12
N ARG A 406 19.49 7.97 -32.95
CA ARG A 406 20.66 7.10 -32.73
C ARG A 406 20.19 5.68 -32.39
N PHE A 407 19.48 5.06 -33.34
CA PHE A 407 18.73 3.83 -33.06
C PHE A 407 19.59 2.65 -32.57
N ALA A 408 20.82 2.51 -33.07
CA ALA A 408 21.74 1.47 -32.60
C ALA A 408 22.15 1.65 -31.12
N ASP A 409 22.43 2.89 -30.70
CA ASP A 409 22.76 3.20 -29.30
C ASP A 409 21.52 3.03 -28.41
N ALA A 410 20.36 3.48 -28.90
CA ALA A 410 19.08 3.33 -28.22
C ALA A 410 18.73 1.85 -27.98
N GLU A 411 18.86 1.00 -29.00
CA GLU A 411 18.66 -0.43 -28.93
C GLU A 411 19.63 -1.09 -27.94
N ALA A 412 20.91 -0.70 -27.96
CA ALA A 412 21.91 -1.23 -27.04
C ALA A 412 21.59 -0.87 -25.58
N ALA A 413 21.16 0.37 -25.32
CA ALA A 413 20.76 0.82 -24.00
C ALA A 413 19.46 0.14 -23.52
N ALA A 414 18.45 0.01 -24.39
CA ALA A 414 17.19 -0.66 -24.05
C ALA A 414 17.41 -2.15 -23.72
N ASN A 415 18.28 -2.85 -24.46
CA ASN A 415 18.65 -4.23 -24.16
C ASN A 415 19.37 -4.37 -22.81
N LYS A 416 20.25 -3.42 -22.45
CA LYS A 416 20.87 -3.40 -21.12
C LYS A 416 19.85 -3.17 -20.01
N ALA A 417 18.90 -2.25 -20.23
CA ALA A 417 17.80 -2.04 -19.28
C ALA A 417 16.99 -3.32 -19.07
N LEU A 418 16.63 -4.01 -20.15
CA LEU A 418 15.87 -5.25 -20.11
C LEU A 418 16.62 -6.36 -19.36
N ALA A 419 17.92 -6.53 -19.64
CA ALA A 419 18.75 -7.55 -18.98
C ALA A 419 18.92 -7.33 -17.46
N LEU A 420 18.78 -6.08 -16.99
CA LEU A 420 18.85 -5.72 -15.57
C LEU A 420 17.49 -5.72 -14.87
N SER A 421 16.39 -5.79 -15.63
CA SER A 421 15.01 -5.75 -15.10
C SER A 421 14.56 -7.13 -14.65
N ARG A 422 13.75 -7.18 -13.58
CA ARG A 422 13.09 -8.42 -13.15
C ARG A 422 12.07 -8.86 -14.20
N PRO A 423 11.77 -10.17 -14.34
CA PRO A 423 10.82 -10.65 -15.35
C PRO A 423 9.47 -9.91 -15.34
N GLU A 424 8.95 -9.59 -14.17
CA GLU A 424 7.71 -8.82 -13.98
C GLU A 424 7.81 -7.34 -14.40
N GLU A 425 9.02 -6.80 -14.54
CA GLU A 425 9.30 -5.41 -14.94
C GLU A 425 9.76 -5.31 -16.41
N GLN A 426 9.96 -6.44 -17.09
CA GLN A 426 10.48 -6.48 -18.47
C GLN A 426 9.48 -5.94 -19.50
N GLU A 427 8.20 -5.88 -19.15
CA GLU A 427 7.13 -5.35 -19.99
C GLU A 427 7.48 -3.96 -20.57
N TYR A 428 7.91 -3.02 -19.71
CA TYR A 428 8.29 -1.68 -20.16
C TYR A 428 9.52 -1.70 -21.07
N GLY A 429 10.47 -2.60 -20.80
CA GLY A 429 11.68 -2.76 -21.63
C GLY A 429 11.34 -3.22 -23.06
N HIS A 430 10.43 -4.20 -23.18
CA HIS A 430 9.92 -4.65 -24.47
C HIS A 430 9.12 -3.56 -25.19
N PHE A 431 8.28 -2.81 -24.48
CA PHE A 431 7.55 -1.69 -25.07
C PHE A 431 8.51 -0.63 -25.65
N LEU A 432 9.57 -0.30 -24.90
CA LEU A 432 10.60 0.64 -25.35
C LEU A 432 11.33 0.15 -26.61
N LEU A 433 11.76 -1.11 -26.65
CA LEU A 433 12.36 -1.71 -27.85
C LEU A 433 11.40 -1.69 -29.05
N GLY A 434 10.13 -2.06 -28.83
CA GLY A 434 9.09 -1.99 -29.85
C GLY A 434 8.96 -0.58 -30.44
N SER A 435 8.94 0.45 -29.59
CA SER A 435 8.89 1.85 -30.03
C SER A 435 10.16 2.30 -30.78
N ILE A 436 11.35 1.81 -30.38
CA ILE A 436 12.62 2.13 -31.07
C ILE A 436 12.62 1.52 -32.47
N TYR A 437 12.25 0.24 -32.58
CA TYR A 437 12.16 -0.46 -33.87
C TYR A 437 11.11 0.13 -34.79
N GLU A 438 9.96 0.55 -34.26
CA GLU A 438 8.91 1.23 -35.02
C GLU A 438 9.47 2.54 -35.63
N ARG A 439 10.11 3.39 -34.82
CA ARG A 439 10.70 4.65 -35.28
C ARG A 439 11.85 4.46 -36.27
N GLU A 440 12.58 3.35 -36.17
CA GLU A 440 13.60 2.93 -37.14
C GLU A 440 13.00 2.25 -38.39
N LYS A 441 11.68 1.98 -38.39
CA LYS A 441 10.94 1.26 -39.45
C LYS A 441 11.24 -0.23 -39.56
N LYS A 442 11.77 -0.84 -38.50
CA LYS A 442 11.95 -2.29 -38.32
C LYS A 442 10.67 -2.93 -37.78
N TYR A 443 9.60 -2.84 -38.58
CA TYR A 443 8.24 -3.15 -38.10
C TYR A 443 8.02 -4.59 -37.65
N ASP A 444 8.71 -5.57 -38.23
CA ASP A 444 8.55 -6.97 -37.85
C ASP A 444 9.14 -7.22 -36.45
N GLN A 445 10.27 -6.57 -36.13
CA GLN A 445 10.85 -6.60 -34.79
C GLN A 445 9.98 -5.81 -33.80
N ALA A 446 9.44 -4.66 -34.22
CA ALA A 446 8.53 -3.87 -33.39
C ALA A 446 7.28 -4.68 -32.99
N GLU A 447 6.67 -5.40 -33.94
CA GLU A 447 5.53 -6.27 -33.67
C GLU A 447 5.88 -7.40 -32.70
N GLU A 448 7.05 -8.03 -32.84
CA GLU A 448 7.50 -9.08 -31.92
C GLU A 448 7.59 -8.55 -30.48
N GLU A 449 8.19 -7.38 -30.30
CA GLU A 449 8.34 -6.77 -28.98
C GLU A 449 6.98 -6.34 -28.38
N PHE A 450 6.09 -5.72 -29.16
CA PHE A 450 4.74 -5.39 -28.67
C PHE A 450 3.91 -6.64 -28.33
N LYS A 451 4.09 -7.75 -29.05
CA LYS A 451 3.44 -9.02 -28.70
C LYS A 451 3.99 -9.63 -27.41
N LYS A 452 5.27 -9.47 -27.10
CA LYS A 452 5.84 -9.87 -25.81
C LYS A 452 5.18 -9.10 -24.67
N VAL A 453 4.98 -7.79 -24.84
CA VAL A 453 4.22 -6.95 -23.90
C VAL A 453 2.81 -7.52 -23.68
N LEU A 454 2.04 -7.73 -24.75
CA LEU A 454 0.65 -8.23 -24.64
C LEU A 454 0.54 -9.69 -24.18
N THR A 455 1.61 -10.46 -24.24
CA THR A 455 1.67 -11.81 -23.68
C THR A 455 1.82 -11.76 -22.16
N THR A 456 2.63 -10.82 -21.66
CA THR A 456 2.85 -10.60 -20.23
C THR A 456 1.68 -9.86 -19.59
N ASP A 457 1.24 -8.76 -20.21
CA ASP A 457 0.07 -7.97 -19.80
C ASP A 457 -0.94 -7.83 -20.97
N PRO A 458 -1.95 -8.72 -21.04
CA PRO A 458 -3.04 -8.61 -22.01
C PRO A 458 -3.95 -7.37 -21.84
N MET A 459 -3.80 -6.63 -20.74
CA MET A 459 -4.55 -5.41 -20.43
C MET A 459 -3.73 -4.14 -20.67
N ASN A 460 -2.56 -4.23 -21.31
CA ASN A 460 -1.81 -3.04 -21.69
C ASN A 460 -2.47 -2.34 -22.90
N ALA A 461 -3.20 -1.25 -22.61
CA ALA A 461 -3.91 -0.46 -23.61
C ALA A 461 -2.95 0.24 -24.59
N ALA A 462 -1.82 0.76 -24.09
CA ALA A 462 -0.84 1.45 -24.91
C ALA A 462 -0.21 0.51 -25.96
N ALA A 463 0.27 -0.67 -25.55
CA ALA A 463 0.86 -1.65 -26.46
C ALA A 463 -0.15 -2.13 -27.50
N SER A 464 -1.41 -2.33 -27.10
CA SER A 464 -2.51 -2.64 -28.02
C SER A 464 -2.68 -1.52 -29.05
N ASN A 465 -2.77 -0.26 -28.61
CA ASN A 465 -2.91 0.87 -29.53
C ASN A 465 -1.69 1.03 -30.46
N TYR A 466 -0.46 0.94 -29.94
CA TYR A 466 0.76 1.07 -30.75
C TYR A 466 0.85 0.00 -31.84
N LEU A 467 0.59 -1.27 -31.49
CA LEU A 467 0.56 -2.36 -32.46
C LEU A 467 -0.55 -2.13 -33.50
N GLY A 468 -1.75 -1.77 -33.04
CA GLY A 468 -2.87 -1.49 -33.93
C GLY A 468 -2.61 -0.32 -34.88
N TYR A 469 -2.14 0.81 -34.37
CA TYR A 469 -1.79 1.99 -35.15
C TYR A 469 -0.68 1.69 -36.18
N MET A 470 0.38 0.98 -35.78
CA MET A 470 1.48 0.61 -36.69
C MET A 470 0.98 -0.22 -37.88
N LEU A 471 0.04 -1.16 -37.65
CA LEU A 471 -0.60 -1.94 -38.71
C LEU A 471 -1.47 -1.06 -39.63
N ALA A 472 -2.27 -0.16 -39.04
CA ALA A 472 -3.09 0.80 -39.77
C ALA A 472 -2.24 1.70 -40.66
N ASP A 473 -1.19 2.32 -40.12
CA ASP A 473 -0.34 3.27 -40.84
C ASP A 473 0.34 2.62 -42.06
N ARG A 474 0.78 1.37 -41.91
CA ARG A 474 1.32 0.55 -43.01
C ARG A 474 0.26 0.07 -44.01
N GLY A 475 -1.02 0.14 -43.69
CA GLY A 475 -2.09 -0.36 -44.56
C GLY A 475 -2.17 -1.89 -44.61
N VAL A 476 -1.68 -2.60 -43.59
CA VAL A 476 -1.62 -4.07 -43.56
C VAL A 476 -2.44 -4.62 -42.40
N ARG A 477 -3.14 -5.74 -42.61
CA ARG A 477 -3.95 -6.41 -41.57
C ARG A 477 -4.88 -5.43 -40.84
N LEU A 478 -5.58 -4.60 -41.62
CA LEU A 478 -6.39 -3.50 -41.10
C LEU A 478 -7.52 -3.98 -40.16
N GLU A 479 -8.08 -5.16 -40.40
CA GLU A 479 -9.04 -5.77 -39.49
C GLU A 479 -8.42 -6.18 -38.16
N GLU A 480 -7.15 -6.62 -38.15
CA GLU A 480 -6.41 -6.93 -36.92
C GLU A 480 -6.07 -5.64 -36.17
N SER A 481 -5.65 -4.60 -36.90
CA SER A 481 -5.40 -3.26 -36.38
C SER A 481 -6.61 -2.73 -35.58
N VAL A 482 -7.79 -2.73 -36.19
CA VAL A 482 -9.04 -2.28 -35.56
C VAL A 482 -9.31 -3.04 -34.26
N LYS A 483 -9.07 -4.36 -34.22
CA LYS A 483 -9.28 -5.16 -33.00
C LYS A 483 -8.37 -4.73 -31.85
N TYR A 484 -7.09 -4.50 -32.13
CA TYR A 484 -6.17 -4.04 -31.08
C TYR A 484 -6.54 -2.64 -30.58
N ILE A 485 -6.90 -1.72 -31.46
CA ILE A 485 -7.27 -0.35 -31.05
C ILE A 485 -8.61 -0.37 -30.29
N GLN A 486 -9.59 -1.16 -30.72
CA GLN A 486 -10.83 -1.35 -29.97
C GLN A 486 -10.59 -1.96 -28.60
N LYS A 487 -9.62 -2.87 -28.47
CA LYS A 487 -9.22 -3.40 -27.16
C LYS A 487 -8.63 -2.31 -26.27
N ALA A 488 -7.77 -1.44 -26.81
CA ALA A 488 -7.25 -0.28 -26.10
C ALA A 488 -8.39 0.66 -25.63
N LEU A 489 -9.37 0.95 -26.50
CA LEU A 489 -10.54 1.75 -26.16
C LEU A 489 -11.51 1.07 -25.19
N GLN A 490 -11.57 -0.26 -25.14
CA GLN A 490 -12.35 -0.95 -24.09
C GLN A 490 -11.72 -0.73 -22.71
N LEU A 491 -10.40 -0.61 -22.65
CA LEU A 491 -9.64 -0.36 -21.43
C LEU A 491 -9.66 1.13 -21.06
N GLU A 492 -9.54 2.01 -22.05
CA GLU A 492 -9.55 3.47 -21.89
C GLU A 492 -10.53 4.14 -22.89
N PRO A 493 -11.85 4.12 -22.60
CA PRO A 493 -12.89 4.56 -23.57
C PRO A 493 -12.81 6.03 -24.00
N ASN A 494 -12.23 6.88 -23.16
CA ASN A 494 -12.16 8.32 -23.38
C ASN A 494 -10.76 8.78 -23.86
N ASN A 495 -9.87 7.85 -24.23
CA ASN A 495 -8.54 8.21 -24.69
C ASN A 495 -8.58 8.73 -26.13
N GLY A 496 -8.42 10.06 -26.28
CA GLY A 496 -8.47 10.74 -27.58
C GLY A 496 -7.46 10.23 -28.60
N ALA A 497 -6.26 9.80 -28.17
CA ALA A 497 -5.24 9.27 -29.08
C ALA A 497 -5.66 7.90 -29.66
N TYR A 498 -6.39 7.10 -28.88
CA TYR A 498 -6.86 5.80 -29.33
C TYR A 498 -8.08 5.93 -30.25
N LEU A 499 -8.94 6.92 -29.98
CA LEU A 499 -10.03 7.29 -30.89
C LEU A 499 -9.50 7.76 -32.24
N ASP A 500 -8.47 8.62 -32.24
CA ASP A 500 -7.79 9.06 -33.46
C ASP A 500 -7.14 7.88 -34.22
N SER A 501 -6.46 6.99 -33.49
CA SER A 501 -5.89 5.76 -34.07
C SER A 501 -6.96 4.88 -34.73
N LEU A 502 -8.14 4.76 -34.11
CA LEU A 502 -9.25 3.98 -34.65
C LEU A 502 -9.83 4.63 -35.91
N GLY A 503 -10.02 5.96 -35.87
CA GLY A 503 -10.45 6.74 -37.03
C GLY A 503 -9.49 6.60 -38.19
N TRP A 504 -8.17 6.66 -37.92
CA TRP A 504 -7.13 6.42 -38.92
C TRP A 504 -7.20 5.02 -39.53
N ALA A 505 -7.39 3.98 -38.71
CA ALA A 505 -7.55 2.62 -39.19
C ALA A 505 -8.78 2.49 -40.11
N TYR A 506 -9.93 3.04 -39.74
CA TYR A 506 -11.13 3.03 -40.59
C TYR A 506 -10.97 3.83 -41.88
N PHE A 507 -10.27 4.97 -41.82
CA PHE A 507 -9.91 5.75 -43.00
C PHE A 507 -9.07 4.92 -43.97
N LYS A 508 -8.05 4.21 -43.48
CA LYS A 508 -7.19 3.31 -44.29
C LYS A 508 -7.94 2.12 -44.87
N MET A 509 -9.08 1.74 -44.27
CA MET A 509 -10.01 0.73 -44.78
C MET A 509 -11.06 1.28 -45.77
N HIS A 510 -11.05 2.58 -46.06
CA HIS A 510 -12.10 3.28 -46.83
C HIS A 510 -13.49 3.20 -46.18
N ARG A 511 -13.57 3.06 -44.86
CA ARG A 511 -14.83 3.03 -44.08
C ARG A 511 -15.12 4.39 -43.46
N LEU A 512 -15.36 5.39 -44.30
CA LEU A 512 -15.45 6.80 -43.89
C LEU A 512 -16.58 7.06 -42.88
N ASP A 513 -17.69 6.32 -42.96
CA ASP A 513 -18.81 6.45 -42.02
C ASP A 513 -18.46 6.03 -40.57
N GLN A 514 -17.38 5.25 -40.41
CA GLN A 514 -16.88 4.82 -39.10
C GLN A 514 -15.66 5.62 -38.65
N ALA A 515 -15.09 6.45 -39.53
CA ALA A 515 -13.86 7.22 -39.29
C ALA A 515 -14.12 8.64 -38.75
N ALA A 516 -15.40 9.05 -38.72
CA ALA A 516 -15.88 10.31 -38.13
C ALA A 516 -16.37 10.06 -36.70
#